data_AF-A0A1H0NJD8-F1
#
_entry.id   AF-A0A1H0NJD8-F1
#
_cell.length_a   1.000
_cell.length_b   1.000
_cell.length_c   1.000
_cell.angle_alpha   90.00
_cell.angle_beta   90.00
_cell.angle_gamma   90.00
#
_symmetry.space_group_name_H-M   'P 1'
#
loop_
_entity.id
_entity.type
_entity.pdbx_description
1 polymer ?
#
loop_
_entity_poly.entity_id
_entity_poly.type
_entity_poly.pdbx_seq_one_letter_code
_entity_poly.pdbx_strand_id
1 'polypeptide(L)'
;MNQFNRATVILGVAASDAHAVANILIAESLREAGFLVVNLGVCTPLPEFAEAYQANPTAVAVVVGSLNGHAYDDLRDLPALRARGLLGCPVVVGGNISVGSTKSDRDRARLEQLGVDHVLDDVAHLVPLLAGLAQPVFA
;
A
#
# COMPACT_ATOMS: atom_id res chain seq x y z
N MET A 1 18.85 25.38 4.21
CA MET A 1 17.47 24.88 4.36
C MET A 1 17.15 24.05 3.12
N ASN A 2 17.42 22.75 3.18
CA ASN A 2 17.14 21.86 2.06
C ASN A 2 15.65 21.56 2.07
N GLN A 3 14.94 22.08 1.05
CA GLN A 3 13.58 21.69 0.73
C GLN A 3 13.61 20.24 0.21
N PHE A 4 13.75 19.26 1.12
CA PHE A 4 13.59 17.86 0.76
C PHE A 4 12.10 17.66 0.44
N ASN A 5 11.82 17.40 -0.83
CA ASN A 5 10.52 16.95 -1.31
C ASN A 5 10.19 15.64 -0.58
N ARG A 6 9.50 15.73 0.57
CA ARG A 6 9.12 14.55 1.36
C ARG A 6 8.19 13.69 0.50
N ALA A 7 8.62 12.47 0.21
CA ALA A 7 7.85 11.53 -0.61
C ALA A 7 6.50 11.23 0.06
N THR A 8 5.42 11.26 -0.73
CA THR A 8 4.07 11.00 -0.23
C THR A 8 3.74 9.51 -0.33
N VAL A 9 3.18 8.95 0.74
CA VAL A 9 2.69 7.57 0.82
C VAL A 9 1.22 7.62 1.19
N ILE A 10 0.39 6.91 0.43
CA ILE A 10 -1.02 6.72 0.76
C ILE A 10 -1.12 5.41 1.52
N LEU A 11 -1.75 5.42 2.68
CA LEU A 11 -1.85 4.28 3.58
C LEU A 11 -3.32 4.04 3.94
N GLY A 12 -3.74 2.79 3.99
CA GLY A 12 -5.02 2.40 4.55
C GLY A 12 -5.10 0.90 4.78
N VAL A 13 -6.22 0.47 5.38
CA VAL A 13 -6.53 -0.94 5.58
C VAL A 13 -7.69 -1.32 4.65
N ALA A 14 -7.62 -2.53 4.09
CA ALA A 14 -8.55 -3.02 3.09
C ALA A 14 -10.02 -2.98 3.57
N ALA A 15 -10.95 -2.94 2.61
CA ALA A 15 -12.36 -2.64 2.82
C ALA A 15 -13.04 -3.52 3.88
N SER A 16 -12.65 -4.79 3.96
CA SER A 16 -13.24 -5.77 4.87
C SER A 16 -12.55 -5.85 6.24
N ASP A 17 -11.60 -4.95 6.53
CA ASP A 17 -10.71 -5.04 7.69
C ASP A 17 -10.69 -3.75 8.53
N ALA A 18 -11.05 -3.91 9.82
CA ALA A 18 -11.18 -2.83 10.80
C ALA A 18 -9.97 -2.66 11.74
N HIS A 19 -8.85 -3.37 11.50
CA HIS A 19 -7.69 -3.34 12.40
C HIS A 19 -6.92 -2.01 12.34
N ALA A 20 -7.32 -1.06 13.18
CA ALA A 20 -6.77 0.30 13.16
C ALA A 20 -5.39 0.44 13.83
N VAL A 21 -5.04 -0.41 14.79
CA VAL A 21 -3.81 -0.23 15.59
C VAL A 21 -2.56 -0.31 14.72
N ALA A 22 -2.44 -1.35 13.89
CA ALA A 22 -1.28 -1.51 13.02
C ALA A 22 -1.17 -0.35 12.01
N ASN A 23 -2.30 0.10 11.47
CA ASN A 23 -2.36 1.24 10.55
C ASN A 23 -1.85 2.54 11.18
N ILE A 24 -2.24 2.81 12.43
CA ILE A 24 -1.77 4.00 13.17
C ILE A 24 -0.27 3.92 13.43
N LEU A 25 0.24 2.76 13.87
CA LEU A 25 1.66 2.55 14.15
C LEU A 25 2.53 2.68 12.89
N ILE A 26 2.06 2.12 11.77
CA ILE A 26 2.74 2.26 10.48
C ILE A 26 2.76 3.71 10.03
N ALA A 27 1.63 4.42 10.15
CA ALA A 27 1.57 5.84 9.81
C ALA A 27 2.58 6.67 10.60
N GLU A 28 2.73 6.39 11.90
CA GLU A 28 3.70 7.10 12.74
C GLU A 28 5.14 6.76 12.35
N SER A 29 5.46 5.47 12.17
CA SER A 29 6.79 5.04 11.73
C SER A 29 7.20 5.65 10.38
N LEU A 30 6.27 5.74 9.43
CA LEU A 30 6.52 6.38 8.14
C LEU A 30 6.76 7.90 8.28
N ARG A 31 6.03 8.58 9.17
CA ARG A 31 6.26 10.01 9.44
C ARG A 31 7.60 10.25 10.11
N GLU A 32 7.99 9.41 11.07
CA GLU A 32 9.30 9.44 11.72
C GLU A 32 10.43 9.21 10.71
N ALA A 33 10.22 8.33 9.73
CA ALA A 33 11.13 8.11 8.61
C ALA A 33 11.15 9.26 7.57
N GLY A 34 10.29 10.27 7.71
CA GLY A 34 10.30 11.49 6.90
C GLY A 34 9.33 11.52 5.72
N PHE A 35 8.44 10.53 5.57
CA PHE A 35 7.41 10.52 4.52
C PHE A 35 6.24 11.45 4.87
N LEU A 36 5.56 11.97 3.84
CA LEU A 36 4.21 12.53 4.00
C LEU A 36 3.20 11.39 3.92
N VAL A 37 2.37 11.19 4.94
CA VAL A 37 1.45 10.06 5.00
C VAL A 37 0.02 10.54 4.88
N VAL A 38 -0.65 10.15 3.79
CA VAL A 38 -2.09 10.29 3.58
C VAL A 38 -2.74 8.99 4.10
N ASN A 39 -3.19 9.01 5.36
CA ASN A 39 -3.80 7.84 5.98
C ASN A 39 -5.33 7.87 5.80
N LEU A 40 -5.87 6.92 5.06
CA LEU A 40 -7.30 6.75 4.76
C LEU A 40 -8.05 5.98 5.86
N GLY A 41 -7.33 5.45 6.85
CA GLY A 41 -7.92 4.74 7.98
C GLY A 41 -8.12 3.26 7.69
N VAL A 42 -9.27 2.74 8.12
CA VAL A 42 -9.64 1.33 8.01
C VAL A 42 -10.90 1.14 7.20
N CYS A 43 -11.17 -0.09 6.80
CA CYS A 43 -12.30 -0.43 5.95
C CYS A 43 -12.34 0.42 4.67
N THR A 44 -11.18 0.70 4.09
CA THR A 44 -11.03 1.61 2.95
C THR A 44 -11.25 0.86 1.63
N PRO A 45 -12.30 1.19 0.85
CA PRO A 45 -12.52 0.64 -0.47
C PRO A 45 -11.43 1.08 -1.46
N LEU A 46 -11.12 0.22 -2.43
CA LEU A 46 -10.11 0.50 -3.45
C LEU A 46 -10.35 1.81 -4.25
N PRO A 47 -11.60 2.22 -4.57
CA PRO A 47 -11.85 3.53 -5.18
C PRO A 47 -11.34 4.72 -4.36
N GLU A 48 -11.39 4.66 -3.02
CA GLU A 48 -10.88 5.75 -2.17
C GLU A 48 -9.35 5.87 -2.24
N PHE A 49 -8.64 4.74 -2.37
CA PHE A 49 -7.20 4.78 -2.64
C PHE A 49 -6.89 5.43 -4.00
N ALA A 50 -7.71 5.15 -5.03
CA ALA A 50 -7.55 5.80 -6.32
C ALA A 50 -7.83 7.30 -6.25
N GLU A 51 -8.89 7.74 -5.56
CA GLU A 51 -9.19 9.15 -5.34
C GLU A 51 -8.06 9.87 -4.58
N ALA A 52 -7.54 9.24 -3.52
CA ALA A 52 -6.41 9.77 -2.77
C ALA A 52 -5.15 9.90 -3.65
N TYR A 53 -4.91 8.94 -4.56
CA TYR A 53 -3.81 9.02 -5.51
C TYR A 53 -4.02 10.13 -6.54
N GLN A 54 -5.24 10.31 -7.07
CA GLN A 54 -5.54 11.41 -7.99
C GLN A 54 -5.33 12.78 -7.32
N ALA A 55 -5.62 12.89 -6.02
CA ALA A 55 -5.32 14.10 -5.24
C ALA A 55 -3.81 14.26 -4.91
N ASN A 56 -3.03 13.18 -4.97
CA ASN A 56 -1.60 13.14 -4.64
C ASN A 56 -0.80 12.39 -5.73
N PRO A 57 -0.74 12.90 -6.97
CA PRO A 57 -0.19 12.16 -8.12
C PRO A 57 1.33 11.90 -8.02
N THR A 58 2.01 12.57 -7.10
CA THR A 58 3.44 12.34 -6.79
C THR A 58 3.65 11.31 -5.68
N ALA A 59 2.60 10.61 -5.24
CA ALA A 59 2.72 9.55 -4.26
C ALA A 59 3.62 8.43 -4.78
N VAL A 60 4.59 8.02 -3.96
CA VAL A 60 5.58 6.99 -4.33
C VAL A 60 5.01 5.57 -4.19
N ALA A 61 3.97 5.41 -3.39
CA ALA A 61 3.23 4.15 -3.28
C ALA A 61 1.86 4.33 -2.62
N VAL A 62 0.98 3.38 -2.91
CA VAL A 62 -0.19 3.03 -2.10
C VAL A 62 0.14 1.80 -1.26
N VAL A 63 -0.07 1.88 0.04
CA VAL A 63 0.16 0.80 1.01
C VAL A 63 -1.18 0.35 1.57
N VAL A 64 -1.51 -0.93 1.38
CA VAL A 64 -2.77 -1.55 1.83
C VAL A 64 -2.46 -2.61 2.88
N GLY A 65 -2.96 -2.40 4.10
CA GLY A 65 -2.97 -3.42 5.14
C GLY A 65 -4.14 -4.40 4.97
N SER A 66 -3.89 -5.69 5.14
CA SER A 66 -4.93 -6.73 5.27
C SER A 66 -4.48 -7.82 6.24
N LEU A 67 -5.22 -7.99 7.33
CA LEU A 67 -5.00 -8.94 8.41
C LEU A 67 -6.08 -10.05 8.43
N ASN A 68 -7.20 -9.83 7.76
CA ASN A 68 -8.32 -10.76 7.68
C ASN A 68 -8.21 -11.82 6.58
N GLY A 69 -7.18 -11.74 5.72
CA GLY A 69 -6.95 -12.69 4.63
C GLY A 69 -7.80 -12.49 3.38
N HIS A 70 -8.54 -11.39 3.26
CA HIS A 70 -9.42 -11.09 2.12
C HIS A 70 -8.82 -10.10 1.11
N ALA A 71 -7.50 -9.89 1.14
CA ALA A 71 -6.81 -8.93 0.27
C ALA A 71 -7.11 -9.15 -1.23
N TYR A 72 -7.24 -10.40 -1.68
CA TYR A 72 -7.54 -10.69 -3.09
C TYR A 72 -8.93 -10.15 -3.50
N ASP A 73 -9.94 -10.39 -2.68
CA ASP A 73 -11.31 -9.96 -2.97
C ASP A 73 -11.43 -8.42 -2.92
N ASP A 74 -10.77 -7.79 -1.94
CA ASP A 74 -10.76 -6.34 -1.77
C ASP A 74 -9.98 -5.61 -2.88
N LEU A 75 -9.01 -6.28 -3.52
CA LEU A 75 -8.15 -5.70 -4.56
C LEU A 75 -8.46 -6.16 -5.98
N ARG A 76 -9.50 -6.99 -6.19
CA ARG A 76 -9.83 -7.58 -7.50
C ARG A 76 -10.06 -6.56 -8.62
N ASP A 77 -10.48 -5.34 -8.27
CA ASP A 77 -10.77 -4.26 -9.21
C ASP A 77 -9.53 -3.39 -9.53
N LEU A 78 -8.36 -3.71 -8.95
CA LEU A 78 -7.10 -3.01 -9.20
C LEU A 78 -6.70 -2.97 -10.68
N PRO A 79 -6.77 -4.07 -11.45
CA PRO A 79 -6.47 -4.03 -12.89
C PRO A 79 -7.34 -3.04 -13.65
N ALA A 80 -8.63 -2.95 -13.30
CA ALA A 80 -9.57 -2.06 -13.96
C ALA A 80 -9.28 -0.57 -13.64
N LEU A 81 -8.89 -0.26 -12.40
CA LEU A 81 -8.49 1.09 -12.02
C LEU A 81 -7.19 1.52 -12.72
N ARG A 82 -6.20 0.61 -12.78
CA ARG A 82 -4.94 0.86 -13.51
C ARG A 82 -5.19 1.07 -15.00
N ALA A 83 -6.02 0.23 -15.64
CA ALA A 83 -6.37 0.37 -17.05
C ALA A 83 -7.06 1.70 -17.39
N ARG A 84 -7.75 2.30 -16.42
CA ARG A 84 -8.39 3.63 -16.53
C ARG A 84 -7.44 4.79 -16.21
N GLY A 85 -6.17 4.52 -15.88
CA GLY A 85 -5.19 5.54 -15.47
C GLY A 85 -5.46 6.12 -14.08
N LEU A 86 -6.33 5.49 -13.28
CA LEU A 86 -6.73 6.00 -11.97
C LEU A 86 -5.72 5.67 -10.87
N LEU A 87 -4.85 4.69 -11.09
CA LEU A 87 -3.78 4.30 -10.16
C LEU A 87 -2.50 3.97 -10.93
N GLY A 88 -1.49 4.83 -10.84
CA GLY A 88 -0.24 4.71 -11.59
C GLY A 88 1.01 4.43 -10.75
N CYS A 89 0.89 4.45 -9.43
CA CYS A 89 2.01 4.21 -8.52
C CYS A 89 2.13 2.71 -8.14
N PRO A 90 3.27 2.33 -7.53
CA PRO A 90 3.41 1.04 -6.87
C PRO A 90 2.33 0.79 -5.81
N VAL A 91 1.76 -0.41 -5.81
CA VAL A 91 0.84 -0.91 -4.78
C VAL A 91 1.56 -1.95 -3.93
N VAL A 92 1.64 -1.66 -2.63
CA VAL A 92 2.24 -2.52 -1.62
C VAL A 92 1.14 -3.09 -0.74
N VAL A 93 1.11 -4.41 -0.59
CA VAL A 93 0.19 -5.10 0.33
C VAL A 93 0.99 -5.71 1.48
N GLY A 94 0.54 -5.50 2.71
CA GLY A 94 1.15 -6.08 3.91
C GLY A 94 0.12 -6.63 4.89
N GLY A 95 0.56 -7.51 5.77
CA GLY A 95 -0.26 -8.09 6.84
C GLY A 95 -0.38 -9.61 6.76
N ASN A 96 -1.50 -10.13 7.29
CA ASN A 96 -1.83 -11.54 7.25
C ASN A 96 -2.79 -11.81 6.09
N ILE A 97 -2.19 -12.09 4.93
CA ILE A 97 -2.88 -12.13 3.64
C ILE A 97 -3.66 -13.44 3.42
N SER A 98 -3.56 -14.42 4.34
CA SER A 98 -4.30 -15.67 4.24
C SER A 98 -4.68 -16.19 5.65
N VAL A 99 -5.87 -16.79 5.76
CA VAL A 99 -6.39 -17.37 6.99
C VAL A 99 -5.82 -18.79 7.15
N GLY A 100 -4.61 -18.89 7.70
CA GLY A 100 -3.92 -20.17 7.86
C GLY A 100 -2.41 -19.96 7.94
N SER A 101 -1.74 -20.74 8.79
CA SER A 101 -0.32 -20.59 9.19
C SER A 101 0.72 -20.85 8.08
N THR A 102 0.38 -20.63 6.81
CA THR A 102 1.35 -20.63 5.71
C THR A 102 0.81 -19.73 4.61
N LYS A 103 1.47 -18.59 4.37
CA LYS A 103 1.22 -17.78 3.17
C LYS A 103 1.54 -18.66 1.99
N SER A 104 0.52 -19.15 1.29
CA SER A 104 0.76 -20.02 0.15
C SER A 104 1.32 -19.15 -0.97
N ASP A 105 2.38 -19.60 -1.66
CA ASP A 105 2.92 -18.91 -2.83
C ASP A 105 1.83 -18.60 -3.88
N ARG A 106 0.74 -19.38 -3.86
CA ARG A 106 -0.47 -19.17 -4.66
C ARG A 106 -1.18 -17.85 -4.32
N ASP A 107 -1.33 -17.48 -3.05
CA ASP A 107 -2.04 -16.24 -2.67
C ASP A 107 -1.22 -15.00 -3.06
N ARG A 108 0.11 -15.07 -2.89
CA ARG A 108 1.04 -14.06 -3.41
C ARG A 108 0.92 -13.92 -4.93
N ALA A 109 1.00 -15.03 -5.66
CA ALA A 109 0.91 -15.03 -7.13
C ALA A 109 -0.43 -14.45 -7.63
N ARG A 110 -1.53 -14.69 -6.91
CA ARG A 110 -2.85 -14.13 -7.24
C ARG A 110 -2.87 -12.61 -7.09
N LEU A 111 -2.25 -12.04 -6.06
CA LEU A 111 -2.17 -10.60 -5.85
C LEU A 111 -1.28 -9.92 -6.90
N GLU A 112 -0.15 -10.54 -7.21
CA GLU A 112 0.75 -10.07 -8.27
C GLU A 112 0.03 -10.05 -9.63
N GLN A 113 -0.80 -11.06 -9.92
CA GLN A 113 -1.64 -11.08 -11.13
C GLN A 113 -2.71 -9.97 -11.17
N LEU A 114 -3.14 -9.46 -10.02
CA LEU A 114 -4.03 -8.29 -9.94
C LEU A 114 -3.29 -6.95 -10.13
N GLY A 115 -1.96 -6.97 -10.22
CA GLY A 115 -1.14 -5.76 -10.34
C GLY A 115 -0.73 -5.15 -9.00
N VAL A 116 -0.64 -5.97 -7.95
CA VAL A 116 0.09 -5.63 -6.72
C VAL A 116 1.58 -5.79 -7.00
N ASP A 117 2.36 -4.74 -6.78
CA ASP A 117 3.79 -4.73 -7.12
C ASP A 117 4.65 -5.36 -6.03
N HIS A 118 4.25 -5.19 -4.77
CA HIS A 118 5.00 -5.71 -3.62
C HIS A 118 4.07 -6.31 -2.57
N VAL A 119 4.38 -7.54 -2.16
CA VAL A 119 3.69 -8.21 -1.07
C VAL A 119 4.68 -8.45 0.06
N LEU A 120 4.49 -7.75 1.18
CA LEU A 120 5.39 -7.74 2.34
C LEU A 120 4.88 -8.64 3.46
N ASP A 121 5.80 -9.47 3.96
CA ASP A 121 5.52 -10.38 5.05
C ASP A 121 5.90 -9.84 6.43
N ASP A 122 6.81 -8.87 6.44
CA ASP A 122 7.30 -8.18 7.62
C ASP A 122 7.26 -6.66 7.35
N VAL A 123 6.67 -5.94 8.29
CA VAL A 123 6.57 -4.48 8.25
C VAL A 123 7.94 -3.80 8.32
N ALA A 124 8.96 -4.48 8.86
CA ALA A 124 10.33 -3.97 8.92
C ALA A 124 10.92 -3.65 7.52
N HIS A 125 10.41 -4.30 6.47
CA HIS A 125 10.84 -4.07 5.09
C HIS A 125 10.10 -2.91 4.39
N LEU A 126 9.05 -2.36 5.00
CA LEU A 126 8.22 -1.32 4.38
C LEU A 126 9.01 -0.02 4.17
N VAL A 127 9.67 0.50 5.21
CA VAL A 127 10.44 1.76 5.12
C VAL A 127 11.59 1.64 4.10
N PRO A 128 12.44 0.60 4.13
CA PRO A 128 13.48 0.41 3.11
C PRO A 128 12.94 0.34 1.68
N LEU A 129 11.82 -0.37 1.46
CA LEU A 129 11.18 -0.45 0.15
C LEU A 129 10.73 0.92 -0.34
N LEU A 130 9.98 1.66 0.47
CA LEU A 130 9.46 2.99 0.12
C LEU A 130 10.59 4.00 -0.10
N ALA A 131 11.68 3.90 0.68
CA ALA A 131 12.86 4.74 0.49
C ALA A 131 13.53 4.47 -0.86
N GLY A 132 13.60 3.20 -1.29
CA GLY A 132 14.08 2.82 -2.62
C GLY A 132 13.20 3.36 -3.75
N LEU A 133 11.87 3.26 -3.60
CA LEU A 133 10.90 3.79 -4.58
C LEU A 133 10.92 5.32 -4.69
N ALA A 134 11.30 6.02 -3.61
CA ALA A 134 11.39 7.47 -3.58
C ALA A 134 12.67 8.03 -4.22
N GLN A 135 13.67 7.20 -4.51
CA GLN A 135 14.90 7.64 -5.17
C GLN A 135 14.66 7.82 -6.67
N PRO A 136 15.08 8.96 -7.27
CA PRO A 136 15.03 9.11 -8.71
C PRO A 136 15.93 8.05 -9.35
N VAL A 137 15.34 7.23 -10.23
CA VAL A 137 16.09 6.31 -11.09
C VAL A 137 16.89 7.19 -12.05
N PHE A 138 18.16 7.45 -11.73
CA PHE A 138 19.09 8.01 -12.69
C PHE A 138 19.42 6.91 -13.71
N ALA A 139 18.69 6.93 -14.83
CA ALA A 139 19.00 6.18 -16.05
C ALA A 139 19.20 7.16 -17.20
#